data_AF-A0A1F9TUD6-F1
#
_entry.id   AF-A0A1F9TUD6-F1
#
_cell.length_a   1.000
_cell.length_b   1.000
_cell.length_c   1.000
_cell.angle_alpha   90.00
_cell.angle_beta   90.00
_cell.angle_gamma   90.00
#
_symmetry.space_group_name_H-M   'P 1'
#
loop_
_entity.id
_entity.type
_entity.pdbx_description
1 polymer ?
#
loop_
_entity_poly.entity_id
_entity_poly.type
_entity_poly.pdbx_seq_one_letter_code
_entity_poly.pdbx_strand_id
1 'polypeptide(L)'
;MKDKIALLMEETGCDAGQAELALEMCGYQVEAAIKTIARLLKDIVVLKARFRHGPDRFGLFLAVANAKSGALLRSRAVLSYNPAVYAVSLERSWFDFEKFLYSCRLWEGSLPGESLDLERWLSSHFRHRRSVEKLKDQFEQALSLEIEGILKPLLSASSLKLELKKEILDLGQFQSLRNDLEKSTFGRRPRSLPRSEELLVLKVVLEENPQGTAAPALRSGDVVSAQIVDTRDIAQYLAKLFGGHSEKGPLPIAVPVEAIERVAPSGVLIRVRFSVGVCGDAVVPVESRLIAARKTQDGEYPSWWHKLFKA
;
A
#
# COMPACT_ATOMS: atom_id res chain seq x y z
N MET A 1 40.17 6.68 -1.36
CA MET A 1 39.48 5.67 -2.20
C MET A 1 38.85 4.60 -1.32
N LYS A 2 39.63 3.93 -0.46
CA LYS A 2 39.13 2.96 0.54
C LYS A 2 38.04 3.50 1.47
N ASP A 3 38.14 4.75 1.92
CA ASP A 3 37.13 5.34 2.83
C ASP A 3 35.76 5.54 2.15
N LYS A 4 35.75 5.88 0.84
CA LYS A 4 34.50 6.01 0.08
C LYS A 4 33.85 4.66 -0.18
N ILE A 5 34.65 3.61 -0.38
CA ILE A 5 34.17 2.24 -0.55
C ILE A 5 33.56 1.75 0.78
N ALA A 6 34.25 1.95 1.90
CA ALA A 6 33.75 1.58 3.23
C ALA A 6 32.43 2.28 3.58
N LEU A 7 32.34 3.59 3.33
CA LEU A 7 31.11 4.37 3.53
C LEU A 7 29.95 3.82 2.67
N LEU A 8 30.22 3.49 1.40
CA LEU A 8 29.22 2.93 0.51
C LEU A 8 28.74 1.55 0.97
N MET A 9 29.67 0.71 1.44
CA MET A 9 29.37 -0.61 1.98
C MET A 9 28.54 -0.51 3.25
N GLU A 10 28.78 0.47 4.11
CA GLU A 10 28.02 0.69 5.34
C GLU A 10 26.58 1.16 5.03
N GLU A 11 26.44 2.12 4.11
CA GLU A 11 25.13 2.70 3.75
C GLU A 11 24.24 1.78 2.90
N THR A 12 24.84 0.95 2.04
CA THR A 12 24.10 0.11 1.08
C THR A 12 24.19 -1.40 1.37
N GLY A 13 25.04 -1.79 2.31
CA GLY A 13 25.32 -3.18 2.67
C GLY A 13 25.89 -4.01 1.51
N CYS A 14 26.45 -3.39 0.46
CA CYS A 14 27.02 -4.07 -0.71
C CYS A 14 28.41 -4.64 -0.44
N ASP A 15 28.85 -5.58 -1.28
CA ASP A 15 30.21 -6.09 -1.20
C ASP A 15 31.23 -5.06 -1.75
N ALA A 16 32.51 -5.23 -1.41
CA ALA A 16 33.56 -4.30 -1.79
C ALA A 16 33.71 -4.15 -3.32
N GLY A 17 33.49 -5.23 -4.09
CA GLY A 17 33.58 -5.19 -5.55
C GLY A 17 32.42 -4.44 -6.19
N GLN A 18 31.20 -4.58 -5.65
CA GLN A 18 30.01 -3.84 -6.06
C GLN A 18 30.15 -2.35 -5.73
N ALA A 19 30.70 -2.03 -4.55
CA ALA A 19 30.97 -0.65 -4.14
C ALA A 19 32.01 0.02 -5.04
N GLU A 20 33.09 -0.69 -5.37
CA GLU A 20 34.15 -0.20 -6.26
C GLU A 20 33.61 0.03 -7.68
N LEU A 21 32.90 -0.94 -8.25
CA LEU A 21 32.28 -0.84 -9.57
C LEU A 21 31.31 0.35 -9.67
N ALA A 22 30.44 0.53 -8.66
CA ALA A 22 29.48 1.63 -8.68
C ALA A 22 30.14 3.01 -8.53
N LEU A 23 31.23 3.10 -7.77
CA LEU A 23 32.02 4.33 -7.65
C LEU A 23 32.75 4.65 -8.95
N GLU A 24 33.34 3.66 -9.62
CA GLU A 24 33.98 3.85 -10.93
C GLU A 24 32.98 4.35 -11.98
N MET A 25 31.80 3.72 -12.05
CA MET A 25 30.74 4.13 -12.99
C MET A 25 30.20 5.55 -12.74
N CYS A 26 30.33 6.06 -11.52
CA CYS A 26 29.78 7.37 -11.11
C CYS A 26 30.87 8.44 -10.89
N GLY A 27 32.10 8.22 -11.39
CA GLY A 27 33.20 9.18 -11.24
C GLY A 27 33.55 9.47 -9.77
N TYR A 28 33.45 8.46 -8.91
CA TYR A 28 33.71 8.51 -7.46
C TYR A 28 32.81 9.46 -6.67
N GLN A 29 31.61 9.76 -7.19
CA GLN A 29 30.56 10.46 -6.47
C GLN A 29 29.69 9.47 -5.67
N VAL A 30 29.72 9.58 -4.35
CA VAL A 30 29.07 8.67 -3.40
C VAL A 30 27.54 8.66 -3.56
N GLU A 31 26.90 9.83 -3.64
CA GLU A 31 25.43 9.93 -3.78
C GLU A 31 24.91 9.30 -5.09
N ALA A 32 25.64 9.51 -6.19
CA ALA A 32 25.32 8.90 -7.47
C ALA A 32 25.55 7.39 -7.41
N ALA A 33 26.64 6.94 -6.79
CA ALA A 33 26.94 5.52 -6.60
C ALA A 33 25.87 4.81 -5.75
N ILE A 34 25.36 5.43 -4.68
CA ILE A 34 24.26 4.87 -3.87
C ILE A 34 23.01 4.62 -4.73
N LYS A 35 22.61 5.61 -5.56
CA LYS A 35 21.46 5.47 -6.47
C LYS A 35 21.69 4.40 -7.54
N THR A 36 22.92 4.27 -8.03
CA THR A 36 23.30 3.29 -9.05
C THR A 36 23.34 1.87 -8.47
N ILE A 37 23.84 1.69 -7.25
CA ILE A 37 23.84 0.39 -6.55
C ILE A 37 22.42 -0.13 -6.34
N ALA A 38 21.49 0.74 -5.92
CA ALA A 38 20.09 0.35 -5.75
C ALA A 38 19.45 -0.19 -7.05
N ARG A 39 20.01 0.17 -8.23
CA ARG A 39 19.58 -0.31 -9.55
C ARG A 39 20.38 -1.49 -10.08
N LEU A 40 21.64 -1.63 -9.67
CA LEU A 40 22.50 -2.74 -10.06
C LEU A 40 22.14 -4.03 -9.31
N LEU A 41 21.71 -3.90 -8.05
CA LEU A 41 21.42 -5.03 -7.18
C LEU A 41 20.01 -5.58 -7.41
N LYS A 42 19.94 -6.60 -8.28
CA LYS A 42 18.76 -7.43 -8.56
C LYS A 42 18.50 -8.44 -7.44
N ASP A 43 18.23 -7.91 -6.26
CA ASP A 43 18.08 -8.72 -5.05
C ASP A 43 16.63 -8.88 -4.61
N ILE A 44 15.68 -8.22 -5.27
CA ILE A 44 14.26 -8.40 -4.98
C ILE A 44 13.71 -9.50 -5.89
N VAL A 45 13.22 -10.57 -5.30
CA VAL A 45 12.54 -11.66 -6.01
C VAL A 45 11.06 -11.59 -5.69
N VAL A 46 10.25 -11.51 -6.75
CA VAL A 46 8.81 -11.54 -6.69
C VAL A 46 8.35 -12.87 -7.28
N LEU A 47 7.60 -13.63 -6.49
CA LEU A 47 6.95 -14.85 -6.91
C LEU A 47 5.45 -14.62 -6.98
N LYS A 48 4.88 -14.80 -8.18
CA LYS A 48 3.44 -14.76 -8.42
C LYS A 48 2.94 -16.14 -8.75
N ALA A 49 1.75 -16.45 -8.29
CA ALA A 49 1.18 -17.76 -8.45
C ALA A 49 -0.33 -17.71 -8.63
N ARG A 50 -0.83 -18.64 -9.44
CA ARG A 50 -2.23 -18.99 -9.47
C ARG A 50 -2.38 -20.50 -9.37
N PHE A 51 -3.38 -20.94 -8.62
CA PHE A 51 -3.65 -22.35 -8.48
C PHE A 51 -5.14 -22.65 -8.50
N ARG A 52 -5.48 -23.85 -8.96
CA ARG A 52 -6.83 -24.42 -8.86
C ARG A 52 -6.75 -25.71 -8.05
N HIS A 53 -7.58 -25.79 -7.02
CA HIS A 53 -7.77 -26.96 -6.20
C HIS A 53 -9.18 -27.53 -6.45
N GLY A 54 -9.26 -28.74 -6.98
CA GLY A 54 -10.53 -29.38 -7.27
C GLY A 54 -11.35 -28.64 -8.35
N PRO A 55 -12.67 -28.88 -8.42
CA PRO A 55 -13.52 -28.24 -9.43
C PRO A 55 -13.77 -26.75 -9.15
N ASP A 56 -13.89 -26.36 -7.88
CA ASP A 56 -14.52 -25.08 -7.51
C ASP A 56 -13.63 -24.13 -6.70
N ARG A 57 -12.41 -24.52 -6.28
CA ARG A 57 -11.54 -23.63 -5.49
C ARG A 57 -10.40 -23.08 -6.33
N PHE A 58 -10.26 -21.77 -6.29
CA PHE A 58 -9.26 -21.01 -7.02
C PHE A 58 -8.46 -20.17 -6.03
N GLY A 59 -7.17 -20.01 -6.31
CA GLY A 59 -6.34 -19.17 -5.47
C GLY A 59 -5.23 -18.48 -6.23
N LEU A 60 -4.77 -17.40 -5.62
CA LEU A 60 -3.65 -16.58 -6.05
C LEU A 60 -2.75 -16.35 -4.86
N PHE A 61 -1.44 -16.29 -5.09
CA PHE A 61 -0.53 -15.76 -4.08
C PHE A 61 0.61 -14.95 -4.69
N LEU A 62 1.17 -14.09 -3.85
CA LEU A 62 2.32 -13.24 -4.12
C LEU A 62 3.28 -13.38 -2.93
N ALA A 63 4.55 -13.65 -3.20
CA ALA A 63 5.61 -13.55 -2.22
C ALA A 63 6.71 -12.62 -2.77
N VAL A 64 7.10 -11.63 -1.99
CA VAL A 64 8.18 -10.69 -2.33
C VAL A 64 9.27 -10.85 -1.28
N ALA A 65 10.47 -11.17 -1.71
CA ALA A 65 11.60 -11.41 -0.82
C ALA A 65 12.84 -10.67 -1.29
N ASN A 66 13.70 -10.29 -0.35
CA ASN A 66 15.03 -9.79 -0.61
C ASN A 66 16.02 -10.95 -0.48
N ALA A 67 16.54 -11.41 -1.61
CA ALA A 67 17.50 -12.51 -1.72
C ALA A 67 18.83 -12.20 -1.02
N LYS A 68 19.25 -10.94 -0.95
CA LYS A 68 20.49 -10.53 -0.29
C LYS A 68 20.38 -10.60 1.23
N SER A 69 19.28 -10.10 1.79
CA SER A 69 19.04 -10.17 3.24
C SER A 69 18.42 -11.50 3.68
N GLY A 70 17.95 -12.33 2.75
CA GLY A 70 17.17 -13.53 3.04
C GLY A 70 15.82 -13.24 3.69
N ALA A 71 15.31 -12.02 3.57
CA ALA A 71 14.12 -11.58 4.28
C ALA A 71 12.90 -11.56 3.35
N LEU A 72 11.81 -12.18 3.79
CA LEU A 72 10.51 -12.01 3.15
C LEU A 72 9.99 -10.60 3.47
N LEU A 73 9.79 -9.79 2.43
CA LEU A 73 9.26 -8.43 2.55
C LEU A 73 7.74 -8.44 2.62
N ARG A 74 7.09 -9.27 1.79
CA ARG A 74 5.63 -9.37 1.70
C ARG A 74 5.18 -10.76 1.30
N SER A 75 4.04 -11.17 1.82
CA SER A 75 3.29 -12.36 1.41
C SER A 75 1.82 -11.99 1.36
N ARG A 76 1.17 -12.28 0.23
CA ARG A 76 -0.27 -12.11 0.06
C ARG A 76 -0.88 -13.32 -0.59
N ALA A 77 -2.05 -13.73 -0.14
CA ALA A 77 -2.77 -14.83 -0.75
C ALA A 77 -4.28 -14.62 -0.73
N VAL A 78 -4.96 -15.21 -1.69
CA VAL A 78 -6.43 -15.27 -1.76
C VAL A 78 -6.83 -16.65 -2.19
N LEU A 79 -7.80 -17.23 -1.48
CA LEU A 79 -8.60 -18.37 -1.92
C LEU A 79 -10.04 -17.90 -2.13
N SER A 80 -10.69 -18.48 -3.13
CA SER A 80 -12.07 -18.17 -3.47
C SER A 80 -12.73 -19.31 -4.25
N TYR A 81 -14.05 -19.38 -4.17
CA TYR A 81 -14.87 -20.17 -5.09
C TYR A 81 -15.11 -19.49 -6.45
N ASN A 82 -14.72 -18.23 -6.59
CA ASN A 82 -14.95 -17.46 -7.80
C ASN A 82 -13.88 -17.78 -8.88
N PRO A 83 -14.25 -18.33 -10.06
CA PRO A 83 -13.30 -18.66 -11.11
C PRO A 83 -12.60 -17.44 -11.72
N ALA A 84 -13.16 -16.24 -11.57
CA ALA A 84 -12.52 -15.00 -12.03
C ALA A 84 -11.17 -14.74 -11.35
N VAL A 85 -10.95 -15.29 -10.15
CA VAL A 85 -9.67 -15.23 -9.44
C VAL A 85 -8.57 -15.96 -10.22
N TYR A 86 -8.89 -17.08 -10.89
CA TYR A 86 -7.92 -17.85 -11.68
C TYR A 86 -7.67 -17.27 -13.08
N ALA A 87 -8.60 -16.47 -13.60
CA ALA A 87 -8.50 -15.86 -14.92
C ALA A 87 -7.40 -14.79 -15.02
N VAL A 88 -6.84 -14.32 -13.91
CA VAL A 88 -5.80 -13.29 -13.95
C VAL A 88 -4.50 -13.79 -14.54
N SER A 89 -3.92 -12.94 -15.39
CA SER A 89 -2.63 -13.17 -16.01
C SER A 89 -1.49 -12.91 -15.02
N LEU A 90 -0.56 -13.86 -14.94
CA LEU A 90 0.69 -13.71 -14.21
C LEU A 90 1.65 -12.72 -14.90
N GLU A 91 1.37 -12.27 -16.13
CA GLU A 91 2.19 -11.30 -16.88
C GLU A 91 2.07 -9.86 -16.36
N ARG A 92 1.05 -9.57 -15.53
CA ARG A 92 0.85 -8.23 -14.97
C ARG A 92 2.00 -7.83 -14.06
N SER A 93 2.24 -6.52 -13.91
CA SER A 93 3.23 -6.03 -12.94
C SER A 93 2.94 -6.59 -11.54
N TRP A 94 3.98 -6.86 -10.76
CA TRP A 94 3.82 -7.39 -9.40
C TRP A 94 2.89 -6.53 -8.53
N PHE A 95 2.94 -5.21 -8.73
CA PHE A 95 2.16 -4.24 -7.98
C PHE A 95 0.68 -4.27 -8.36
N ASP A 96 0.36 -4.34 -9.66
CA ASP A 96 -1.02 -4.50 -10.13
C ASP A 96 -1.60 -5.86 -9.73
N PHE A 97 -0.76 -6.89 -9.71
CA PHE A 97 -1.12 -8.20 -9.20
C PHE A 97 -1.43 -8.16 -7.70
N GLU A 98 -0.64 -7.43 -6.89
CA GLU A 98 -0.91 -7.22 -5.47
C GLU A 98 -2.23 -6.46 -5.25
N LYS A 99 -2.47 -5.39 -5.99
CA LYS A 99 -3.75 -4.66 -5.96
C LYS A 99 -4.93 -5.56 -6.29
N PHE A 100 -4.80 -6.38 -7.33
CA PHE A 100 -5.83 -7.31 -7.73
C PHE A 100 -6.12 -8.35 -6.64
N LEU A 101 -5.09 -8.88 -5.97
CA LEU A 101 -5.25 -9.74 -4.78
C LEU A 101 -6.10 -9.06 -3.71
N TYR A 102 -5.86 -7.79 -3.40
CA TYR A 102 -6.69 -7.06 -2.43
C TYR A 102 -8.15 -6.93 -2.89
N SER A 103 -8.37 -6.65 -4.18
CA SER A 103 -9.73 -6.58 -4.73
C SER A 103 -10.45 -7.93 -4.66
N CYS A 104 -9.78 -9.04 -4.93
CA CYS A 104 -10.39 -10.38 -4.87
C CYS A 104 -10.85 -10.78 -3.47
N ARG A 105 -10.25 -10.23 -2.41
CA ARG A 105 -10.72 -10.47 -1.03
C ARG A 105 -12.12 -9.94 -0.79
N LEU A 106 -12.51 -8.92 -1.55
CA LEU A 106 -13.81 -8.25 -1.44
C LEU A 106 -14.88 -8.91 -2.31
N TRP A 107 -14.51 -9.90 -3.14
CA TRP A 107 -15.46 -10.57 -4.02
C TRP A 107 -16.29 -11.61 -3.27
N GLU A 108 -17.52 -11.80 -3.73
CA GLU A 108 -18.35 -12.90 -3.25
C GLU A 108 -17.68 -14.25 -3.52
N GLY A 109 -17.77 -15.13 -2.53
CA GLY A 109 -17.09 -16.43 -2.54
C GLY A 109 -15.60 -16.36 -2.22
N SER A 110 -15.06 -15.22 -1.78
CA SER A 110 -13.72 -15.18 -1.17
C SER A 110 -13.71 -15.96 0.16
N LEU A 111 -12.56 -16.54 0.51
CA LEU A 111 -12.39 -17.36 1.71
C LEU A 111 -11.32 -16.73 2.61
N PRO A 112 -11.66 -15.70 3.42
CA PRO A 112 -10.66 -14.90 4.14
C PRO A 112 -9.85 -15.69 5.16
N GLY A 113 -10.47 -16.64 5.87
CA GLY A 113 -9.79 -17.48 6.86
C GLY A 113 -8.71 -18.35 6.21
N GLU A 114 -9.09 -19.10 5.19
CA GLU A 114 -8.19 -19.97 4.43
C GLU A 114 -7.10 -19.16 3.70
N SER A 115 -7.47 -17.98 3.19
CA SER A 115 -6.53 -17.04 2.59
C SER A 115 -5.45 -16.61 3.58
N LEU A 116 -5.86 -16.26 4.81
CA LEU A 116 -4.95 -15.86 5.88
C LEU A 116 -4.06 -17.03 6.34
N ASP A 117 -4.60 -18.24 6.41
CA ASP A 117 -3.83 -19.43 6.75
C ASP A 117 -2.76 -19.72 5.69
N LEU A 118 -3.11 -19.58 4.41
CA LEU A 118 -2.15 -19.66 3.32
C LEU A 118 -1.08 -18.57 3.40
N GLU A 119 -1.44 -17.33 3.76
CA GLU A 119 -0.45 -16.26 3.96
C GLU A 119 0.51 -16.52 5.11
N ARG A 120 -0.02 -16.96 6.26
CA ARG A 120 0.79 -17.32 7.44
C ARG A 120 1.74 -18.45 7.09
N TRP A 121 1.26 -19.43 6.33
CA TRP A 121 2.06 -20.53 5.84
C TRP A 121 3.19 -20.06 4.91
N LEU A 122 2.87 -19.25 3.87
CA LEU A 122 3.87 -18.67 2.97
C LEU A 122 4.93 -17.90 3.76
N SER A 123 4.47 -17.11 4.74
CA SER A 123 5.34 -16.35 5.61
C SER A 123 6.27 -17.25 6.40
N SER A 124 5.76 -18.35 6.96
CA SER A 124 6.57 -19.32 7.71
C SER A 124 7.55 -20.07 6.82
N HIS A 125 7.14 -20.45 5.61
CA HIS A 125 7.99 -21.18 4.67
C HIS A 125 9.19 -20.34 4.20
N PHE A 126 8.95 -19.05 3.93
CA PHE A 126 9.98 -18.10 3.50
C PHE A 126 10.67 -17.35 4.66
N ARG A 127 10.43 -17.71 5.92
CA ARG A 127 11.17 -17.16 7.06
C ARG A 127 12.64 -17.58 7.07
N HIS A 128 12.96 -18.75 6.50
CA HIS A 128 14.32 -19.23 6.46
C HIS A 128 15.08 -18.63 5.28
N ARG A 129 16.24 -18.03 5.55
CA ARG A 129 17.14 -17.44 4.55
C ARG A 129 17.42 -18.38 3.37
N ARG A 130 17.61 -19.67 3.64
CA ARG A 130 17.80 -20.70 2.60
C ARG A 130 16.62 -20.83 1.63
N SER A 131 15.38 -20.67 2.11
CA SER A 131 14.19 -20.70 1.25
C SER A 131 14.12 -19.49 0.33
N VAL A 132 14.60 -18.33 0.80
CA VAL A 132 14.62 -17.08 0.03
C VAL A 132 15.76 -17.06 -0.99
N GLU A 133 16.92 -17.60 -0.65
CA GLU A 133 18.05 -17.75 -1.59
C GLU A 133 17.67 -18.69 -2.75
N LYS A 134 16.98 -19.80 -2.45
CA LYS A 134 16.43 -20.71 -3.47
C LYS A 134 15.50 -20.02 -4.46
N LEU A 135 14.73 -19.00 -4.05
CA LEU A 135 13.84 -18.26 -4.96
C LEU A 135 14.63 -17.59 -6.09
N LYS A 136 15.84 -17.07 -5.80
CA LYS A 136 16.67 -16.40 -6.81
C LYS A 136 17.21 -17.42 -7.81
N ASP A 137 17.76 -18.53 -7.32
CA ASP A 137 18.59 -19.44 -8.11
C ASP A 137 17.82 -20.59 -8.78
N GLN A 138 16.68 -21.02 -8.23
CA GLN A 138 15.93 -22.13 -8.80
C GLN A 138 15.10 -21.71 -10.01
N PHE A 139 15.01 -22.60 -11.00
CA PHE A 139 14.10 -22.47 -12.13
C PHE A 139 12.64 -22.59 -11.67
N GLU A 140 11.74 -21.89 -12.37
CA GLU A 140 10.31 -21.82 -12.04
C GLU A 140 9.65 -23.21 -11.96
N GLN A 141 10.07 -24.14 -12.81
CA GLN A 141 9.55 -25.51 -12.81
C GLN A 141 9.89 -26.28 -11.53
N ALA A 142 11.13 -26.17 -11.04
CA ALA A 142 11.55 -26.82 -9.80
C ALA A 142 10.83 -26.21 -8.58
N LEU A 143 10.69 -24.89 -8.58
CA LEU A 143 9.95 -24.15 -7.56
C LEU A 143 8.46 -24.52 -7.56
N SER A 144 7.88 -24.75 -8.75
CA SER A 144 6.49 -25.19 -8.89
C SER A 144 6.26 -26.54 -8.25
N LEU A 145 7.15 -27.50 -8.46
CA LEU A 145 7.05 -28.82 -7.84
C LEU A 145 7.20 -28.76 -6.31
N GLU A 146 8.14 -27.94 -5.81
CA GLU A 146 8.33 -27.75 -4.36
C GLU A 146 7.07 -27.14 -3.73
N ILE A 147 6.54 -26.06 -4.30
CA ILE A 147 5.35 -25.38 -3.79
C ILE A 147 4.11 -26.25 -3.94
N GLU A 148 3.94 -26.95 -5.06
CA GLU A 148 2.82 -27.88 -5.26
C GLU A 148 2.85 -29.03 -4.24
N GLY A 149 4.04 -29.57 -3.97
CA GLY A 149 4.26 -30.60 -2.95
C GLY A 149 3.85 -30.16 -1.54
N ILE A 150 3.87 -28.86 -1.25
CA ILE A 150 3.49 -28.33 0.05
C ILE A 150 2.04 -27.84 0.10
N LEU A 151 1.54 -27.24 -0.99
CA LEU A 151 0.16 -26.78 -1.07
C LEU A 151 -0.84 -27.94 -1.10
N LYS A 152 -0.47 -29.09 -1.68
CA LYS A 152 -1.34 -30.28 -1.74
C LYS A 152 -1.77 -30.74 -0.32
N PRO A 153 -0.86 -30.98 0.63
CA PRO A 153 -1.24 -31.28 2.02
C PRO A 153 -2.02 -30.16 2.69
N LEU A 154 -1.58 -28.91 2.53
CA LEU A 154 -2.19 -27.75 3.21
C LEU A 154 -3.66 -27.57 2.82
N LEU A 155 -3.96 -27.75 1.54
CA LEU A 155 -5.29 -27.57 0.99
C LEU A 155 -6.13 -28.87 1.03
N SER A 156 -5.56 -29.97 1.53
CA SER A 156 -6.15 -31.32 1.44
C SER A 156 -6.56 -31.67 -0.01
N ALA A 157 -5.73 -31.27 -0.97
CA ALA A 157 -6.05 -31.32 -2.39
C ALA A 157 -5.67 -32.64 -3.05
N SER A 158 -6.66 -33.32 -3.63
CA SER A 158 -6.45 -34.50 -4.50
C SER A 158 -5.87 -34.13 -5.87
N SER A 159 -6.19 -32.94 -6.37
CA SER A 159 -5.60 -32.36 -7.58
C SER A 159 -5.35 -30.87 -7.40
N LEU A 160 -4.15 -30.43 -7.75
CA LEU A 160 -3.72 -29.03 -7.69
C LEU A 160 -3.06 -28.69 -9.03
N LYS A 161 -3.64 -27.73 -9.75
CA LYS A 161 -3.00 -27.14 -10.92
C LYS A 161 -2.35 -25.83 -10.51
N LEU A 162 -1.04 -25.78 -10.42
CA LEU A 162 -0.26 -24.59 -10.04
C LEU A 162 0.44 -24.01 -11.27
N GLU A 163 0.37 -22.70 -11.42
CA GLU A 163 1.15 -21.94 -12.39
C GLU A 163 1.89 -20.83 -11.64
N LEU A 164 3.20 -20.73 -11.86
CA LEU A 164 4.08 -19.78 -11.21
C LEU A 164 4.75 -18.88 -12.22
N LYS A 165 5.05 -17.66 -11.78
CA LYS A 165 5.94 -16.74 -12.48
C LYS A 165 6.86 -16.05 -11.49
N LYS A 166 8.16 -16.07 -11.79
CA LYS A 166 9.21 -15.39 -11.03
C LYS A 166 9.63 -14.12 -11.76
N GLU A 167 9.71 -13.02 -11.02
CA GLU A 167 10.28 -11.77 -11.48
C GLU A 167 11.44 -11.37 -10.56
N ILE A 168 12.54 -10.93 -11.16
CA ILE A 168 13.71 -10.45 -10.44
C ILE A 168 13.83 -8.95 -10.70
N LEU A 169 13.74 -8.17 -9.64
CA LEU A 169 13.72 -6.72 -9.65
C LEU A 169 14.93 -6.18 -8.90
N ASP A 170 15.39 -5.01 -9.30
CA ASP A 170 16.26 -4.20 -8.45
C ASP A 170 15.44 -3.42 -7.40
N LEU A 171 16.12 -2.91 -6.36
CA LEU A 171 15.47 -2.16 -5.29
C LEU A 171 14.80 -0.88 -5.83
N GLY A 172 15.43 -0.26 -6.83
CA GLY A 172 14.89 0.89 -7.55
C GLY A 172 13.60 0.56 -8.29
N GLN A 173 13.48 -0.58 -8.96
CA GLN A 173 12.28 -1.06 -9.66
C GLN A 173 11.16 -1.41 -8.68
N PHE A 174 11.50 -2.06 -7.56
CA PHE A 174 10.55 -2.34 -6.48
C PHE A 174 9.98 -1.05 -5.87
N GLN A 175 10.81 -0.02 -5.68
CA GLN A 175 10.38 1.28 -5.13
C GLN A 175 9.76 2.22 -6.19
N SER A 176 10.20 2.17 -7.44
CA SER A 176 9.74 3.07 -8.51
C SER A 176 8.35 2.73 -9.00
N LEU A 177 7.94 1.47 -9.08
CA LEU A 177 6.56 1.14 -9.41
C LEU A 177 5.56 1.61 -8.35
N ARG A 178 6.02 1.76 -7.11
CA ARG A 178 5.29 2.46 -6.04
C ARG A 178 5.36 3.98 -6.24
N ASN A 179 6.55 4.51 -6.52
CA ASN A 179 6.79 5.94 -6.63
C ASN A 179 6.32 6.58 -7.94
N ASP A 180 6.12 5.87 -9.03
CA ASP A 180 5.61 6.43 -10.29
C ASP A 180 4.10 6.67 -10.17
N LEU A 181 3.43 5.95 -9.28
CA LEU A 181 2.09 6.29 -8.83
C LEU A 181 2.10 7.41 -7.77
N GLU A 182 3.06 7.43 -6.83
CA GLU A 182 3.24 8.57 -5.90
C GLU A 182 3.70 9.87 -6.61
N LYS A 183 4.45 9.79 -7.71
CA LYS A 183 4.96 10.92 -8.51
C LYS A 183 4.01 11.30 -9.65
N SER A 184 3.19 10.39 -10.17
CA SER A 184 1.99 10.77 -10.93
C SER A 184 0.88 11.34 -10.05
N THR A 185 0.95 11.17 -8.72
CA THR A 185 0.16 11.96 -7.75
C THR A 185 0.85 13.25 -7.25
N PHE A 186 2.16 13.44 -7.49
CA PHE A 186 2.91 14.64 -7.04
C PHE A 186 3.71 15.36 -8.14
N GLY A 187 3.33 15.19 -9.41
CA GLY A 187 3.85 16.00 -10.52
C GLY A 187 3.17 17.36 -10.58
N ARG A 188 3.92 18.43 -10.27
CA ARG A 188 3.53 19.83 -10.51
C ARG A 188 3.05 20.02 -11.95
N ARG A 189 1.74 19.99 -12.17
CA ARG A 189 1.03 20.60 -13.31
C ARG A 189 -0.29 21.19 -12.80
N PRO A 190 -0.71 22.37 -13.31
CA PRO A 190 -1.94 23.00 -12.88
C PRO A 190 -3.16 22.22 -13.40
N ARG A 191 -4.07 21.91 -12.46
CA ARG A 191 -5.51 21.60 -12.64
C ARG A 191 -5.89 20.75 -13.85
N SER A 192 -6.00 19.45 -13.63
CA SER A 192 -7.18 18.69 -14.10
C SER A 192 -7.59 17.72 -12.99
N LEU A 193 -8.85 17.84 -12.55
CA LEU A 193 -9.47 16.96 -11.56
C LEU A 193 -9.23 15.48 -11.92
N PRO A 194 -8.93 14.59 -10.94
CA PRO A 194 -8.94 13.15 -11.19
C PRO A 194 -10.33 12.75 -11.69
N ARG A 195 -10.39 11.93 -12.75
CA ARG A 195 -11.66 11.31 -13.17
C ARG A 195 -12.24 10.54 -11.98
N SER A 196 -13.53 10.71 -11.74
CA SER A 196 -14.22 10.26 -10.52
C SER A 196 -14.33 8.73 -10.33
N GLU A 197 -13.67 7.93 -11.18
CA GLU A 197 -13.87 6.49 -11.25
C GLU A 197 -12.94 5.67 -10.33
N GLU A 198 -11.93 6.30 -9.70
CA GLU A 198 -10.95 5.60 -8.84
C GLU A 198 -10.93 6.06 -7.37
N LEU A 199 -11.78 7.01 -6.98
CA LEU A 199 -11.82 7.54 -5.61
C LEU A 199 -12.95 6.90 -4.81
N LEU A 200 -12.61 6.24 -3.69
CA LEU A 200 -13.60 5.85 -2.70
C LEU A 200 -14.01 7.09 -1.91
N VAL A 201 -15.21 7.60 -2.17
CA VAL A 201 -15.79 8.73 -1.46
C VAL A 201 -16.73 8.20 -0.37
N LEU A 202 -16.41 8.52 0.88
CA LEU A 202 -17.17 8.15 2.07
C LEU A 202 -18.13 9.28 2.46
N LYS A 203 -19.29 8.94 3.02
CA LYS A 203 -20.14 9.93 3.70
C LYS A 203 -19.55 10.29 5.06
N VAL A 204 -19.29 11.58 5.28
CA VAL A 204 -18.73 12.07 6.55
C VAL A 204 -19.54 13.23 7.10
N VAL A 205 -19.39 13.47 8.40
CA VAL A 205 -19.90 14.65 9.10
C VAL A 205 -18.70 15.40 9.67
N LEU A 206 -18.74 16.73 9.64
CA LEU A 206 -17.69 17.58 10.19
C LEU A 206 -18.14 18.13 11.54
N GLU A 207 -17.22 18.21 12.50
CA GLU A 207 -17.55 18.78 13.81
C GLU A 207 -17.72 20.29 13.75
N GLU A 208 -18.86 20.76 14.24
CA GLU A 208 -19.19 22.17 14.36
C GLU A 208 -18.64 22.77 15.65
N ASN A 209 -18.23 24.03 15.58
CA ASN A 209 -17.81 24.82 16.73
C ASN A 209 -18.21 26.28 16.51
N PRO A 210 -18.95 26.92 17.45
CA PRO A 210 -19.36 28.33 17.35
C PRO A 210 -18.18 29.31 17.17
N GLN A 211 -16.99 28.97 17.69
CA GLN A 211 -15.77 29.76 17.54
C GLN A 211 -14.92 29.33 16.32
N GLY A 212 -15.41 28.36 15.54
CA GLY A 212 -14.71 27.78 14.40
C GLY A 212 -14.67 28.68 13.17
N THR A 213 -14.14 28.14 12.07
CA THR A 213 -14.06 28.80 10.77
C THR A 213 -15.35 28.59 10.01
N ALA A 214 -15.92 29.64 9.40
CA ALA A 214 -17.12 29.51 8.58
C ALA A 214 -16.86 28.54 7.40
N ALA A 215 -17.80 27.64 7.10
CA ALA A 215 -17.63 26.64 6.04
C ALA A 215 -17.18 27.21 4.68
N PRO A 216 -17.70 28.37 4.21
CA PRO A 216 -17.24 28.99 2.95
C PRO A 216 -15.84 29.60 3.01
N ALA A 217 -15.30 29.84 4.22
CA ALA A 217 -14.00 30.46 4.45
C ALA A 217 -12.86 29.44 4.61
N LEU A 218 -13.19 28.15 4.62
CA LEU A 218 -12.21 27.07 4.56
C LEU A 218 -11.39 27.15 3.28
N ARG A 219 -10.19 26.58 3.33
CA ARG A 219 -9.30 26.46 2.17
C ARG A 219 -8.78 25.04 2.06
N SER A 220 -8.43 24.65 0.83
CA SER A 220 -7.69 23.40 0.61
C SER A 220 -6.41 23.41 1.46
N GLY A 221 -6.18 22.33 2.22
CA GLY A 221 -5.09 22.19 3.17
C GLY A 221 -5.41 22.59 4.62
N ASP A 222 -6.54 23.26 4.90
CA ASP A 222 -7.02 23.44 6.28
C ASP A 222 -7.37 22.05 6.86
N VAL A 223 -7.05 21.78 8.12
CA VAL A 223 -7.35 20.50 8.78
C VAL A 223 -8.63 20.62 9.58
N VAL A 224 -9.62 19.81 9.26
CA VAL A 224 -10.93 19.75 9.93
C VAL A 224 -11.11 18.44 10.67
N SER A 225 -12.04 18.42 11.63
CA SER A 225 -12.39 17.22 12.39
C SER A 225 -13.58 16.52 11.71
N ALA A 226 -13.37 15.31 11.17
CA ALA A 226 -14.36 14.58 10.38
C ALA A 226 -14.68 13.20 10.97
N GLN A 227 -15.96 12.86 11.03
CA GLN A 227 -16.46 11.57 11.47
C GLN A 227 -17.05 10.81 10.28
N ILE A 228 -16.62 9.56 10.08
CA ILE A 228 -17.19 8.69 9.04
C ILE A 228 -18.53 8.14 9.53
N VAL A 229 -19.61 8.53 8.85
CA VAL A 229 -21.00 8.11 9.16
C VAL A 229 -21.59 7.16 8.11
N ASP A 230 -20.76 6.78 7.15
CA ASP A 230 -21.12 5.89 6.06
C ASP A 230 -21.33 4.47 6.58
N THR A 231 -22.50 3.90 6.27
CA THR A 231 -22.94 2.62 6.82
C THR A 231 -22.35 1.43 6.07
N ARG A 232 -21.72 1.63 4.91
CA ARG A 232 -21.10 0.55 4.13
C ARG A 232 -19.99 -0.13 4.94
N ASP A 233 -19.87 -1.45 4.82
CA ASP A 233 -18.88 -2.23 5.60
C ASP A 233 -17.44 -1.73 5.41
N ILE A 234 -17.10 -1.33 4.18
CA ILE A 234 -15.79 -0.73 3.87
C ILE A 234 -15.55 0.56 4.66
N ALA A 235 -16.59 1.38 4.85
CA ALA A 235 -16.48 2.62 5.59
C ALA A 235 -16.33 2.38 7.09
N GLN A 236 -17.03 1.38 7.63
CA GLN A 236 -16.86 0.98 9.04
C GLN A 236 -15.46 0.40 9.31
N TYR A 237 -14.93 -0.38 8.37
CA TYR A 237 -13.55 -0.87 8.44
C TYR A 237 -12.54 0.28 8.38
N LEU A 238 -12.70 1.21 7.44
CA LEU A 238 -11.82 2.38 7.30
C LEU A 238 -11.92 3.33 8.50
N ALA A 239 -13.11 3.51 9.08
CA ALA A 239 -13.28 4.27 10.31
C ALA A 239 -12.45 3.70 11.46
N LYS A 240 -12.41 2.37 11.63
CA LYS A 240 -11.54 1.70 12.60
C LYS A 240 -10.06 1.90 12.27
N LEU A 241 -9.68 1.74 11.00
CA LEU A 241 -8.28 1.86 10.55
C LEU A 241 -7.72 3.27 10.76
N PHE A 242 -8.52 4.31 10.51
CA PHE A 242 -8.14 5.71 10.70
C PHE A 242 -8.25 6.19 12.15
N GLY A 243 -8.56 5.30 13.10
CA GLY A 243 -8.73 5.66 14.52
C GLY A 243 -10.02 6.42 14.83
N GLY A 244 -10.97 6.48 13.90
CA GLY A 244 -12.29 7.10 14.07
C GLY A 244 -13.32 6.18 14.71
N HIS A 245 -12.90 5.14 15.44
CA HIS A 245 -13.79 4.25 16.15
C HIS A 245 -13.13 3.74 17.45
N SER A 246 -13.82 3.91 18.57
CA SER A 246 -13.41 3.41 19.89
C SER A 246 -14.49 2.50 20.47
N GLU A 247 -14.20 1.83 21.59
CA GLU A 247 -15.19 1.05 22.35
C GLU A 247 -16.39 1.90 22.81
N LYS A 248 -16.24 3.23 22.88
CA LYS A 248 -17.30 4.19 23.22
C LYS A 248 -18.06 4.74 22.00
N GLY A 249 -17.71 4.28 20.79
CA GLY A 249 -18.35 4.70 19.55
C GLY A 249 -17.43 5.48 18.59
N PRO A 250 -18.00 6.04 17.51
CA PRO A 250 -17.25 6.71 16.46
C PRO A 250 -16.57 7.99 16.96
N LEU A 251 -15.27 8.13 16.66
CA LEU A 251 -14.44 9.27 17.01
C LEU A 251 -14.16 10.13 15.77
N PRO A 252 -14.06 11.45 15.93
CA PRO A 252 -13.69 12.34 14.85
C PRO A 252 -12.18 12.23 14.53
N ILE A 253 -11.83 12.35 13.26
CA ILE A 253 -10.48 12.22 12.72
C ILE A 253 -10.06 13.56 12.12
N ALA A 254 -8.87 14.04 12.47
CA ALA A 254 -8.30 15.23 11.88
C ALA A 254 -7.86 14.95 10.43
N VAL A 255 -8.48 15.63 9.46
CA VAL A 255 -8.25 15.41 8.03
C VAL A 255 -8.13 16.73 7.26
N PRO A 256 -7.21 16.82 6.28
CA PRO A 256 -7.11 18.00 5.43
C PRO A 256 -8.31 18.11 4.48
N VAL A 257 -8.79 19.34 4.31
CA VAL A 257 -9.73 19.72 3.27
C VAL A 257 -9.03 19.65 1.92
N GLU A 258 -9.65 18.94 0.98
CA GLU A 258 -9.17 18.78 -0.38
C GLU A 258 -9.83 19.80 -1.31
N ALA A 259 -11.16 19.88 -1.30
CA ALA A 259 -11.94 20.74 -2.16
C ALA A 259 -13.20 21.25 -1.44
N ILE A 260 -13.67 22.42 -1.88
CA ILE A 260 -14.85 23.09 -1.34
C ILE A 260 -15.68 23.56 -2.53
N GLU A 261 -16.93 23.13 -2.60
CA GLU A 261 -17.86 23.46 -3.68
C GLU A 261 -19.16 24.00 -3.08
N ARG A 262 -19.71 25.06 -3.70
CA ARG A 262 -21.01 25.60 -3.27
C ARG A 262 -22.12 24.77 -3.90
N VAL A 263 -23.03 24.27 -3.06
CA VAL A 263 -24.20 23.52 -3.50
C VAL A 263 -25.45 24.37 -3.24
N ALA A 264 -26.15 24.75 -4.30
CA ALA A 264 -27.38 25.52 -4.19
C ALA A 264 -28.50 24.68 -3.51
N PRO A 265 -29.41 25.30 -2.73
CA PRO A 265 -29.57 26.74 -2.50
C PRO A 265 -28.77 27.32 -1.32
N SER A 266 -28.27 26.53 -0.36
CA SER A 266 -27.60 27.05 0.85
C SER A 266 -26.58 26.09 1.50
N GLY A 267 -26.01 25.17 0.72
CA GLY A 267 -25.03 24.18 1.20
C GLY A 267 -23.61 24.44 0.70
N VAL A 268 -22.64 23.95 1.44
CA VAL A 268 -21.24 23.84 1.03
C VAL A 268 -20.88 22.36 1.08
N LEU A 269 -20.50 21.79 -0.07
CA LEU A 269 -19.88 20.49 -0.14
C LEU A 269 -18.40 20.65 0.18
N ILE A 270 -17.97 20.00 1.25
CA ILE A 270 -16.59 19.95 1.68
C ILE A 270 -16.10 18.53 1.46
N ARG A 271 -15.08 18.39 0.60
CA ARG A 271 -14.35 17.15 0.41
C ARG A 271 -13.10 17.16 1.27
N VAL A 272 -12.94 16.14 2.09
CA VAL A 272 -11.76 15.89 2.93
C VAL A 272 -11.01 14.65 2.45
N ARG A 273 -9.72 14.56 2.74
CA ARG A 273 -8.88 13.42 2.32
C ARG A 273 -8.36 12.64 3.52
N PHE A 274 -8.72 11.37 3.62
CA PHE A 274 -8.19 10.47 4.67
C PHE A 274 -6.86 9.84 4.24
N SER A 275 -6.77 9.39 2.99
CA SER A 275 -5.57 8.80 2.42
C SER A 275 -5.59 8.88 0.89
N VAL A 276 -4.54 8.37 0.24
CA VAL A 276 -4.51 8.24 -1.22
C VAL A 276 -5.63 7.29 -1.66
N GLY A 277 -6.56 7.79 -2.48
CA GLY A 277 -7.69 7.01 -2.98
C GLY A 277 -8.93 6.99 -2.08
N VAL A 278 -8.88 7.61 -0.88
CA VAL A 278 -10.01 7.66 0.07
C VAL A 278 -10.33 9.10 0.47
N CYS A 279 -11.50 9.56 0.06
CA CYS A 279 -12.03 10.88 0.38
C CYS A 279 -13.30 10.77 1.23
N GLY A 280 -13.67 11.87 1.88
CA GLY A 280 -14.96 12.02 2.55
C GLY A 280 -15.68 13.25 2.04
N ASP A 281 -16.98 13.13 1.78
CA ASP A 281 -17.84 14.25 1.41
C ASP A 281 -18.81 14.57 2.56
N ALA A 282 -18.84 15.83 2.94
CA ALA A 282 -19.81 16.41 3.86
C ALA A 282 -20.50 17.60 3.22
N VAL A 283 -21.83 17.62 3.26
CA VAL A 283 -22.62 18.81 2.91
C VAL A 283 -22.97 19.51 4.22
N VAL A 284 -22.53 20.75 4.38
CA VAL A 284 -22.80 21.58 5.55
C VAL A 284 -23.55 22.85 5.15
N PRO A 285 -24.42 23.40 6.01
CA PRO A 285 -24.99 24.74 5.81
C PRO A 285 -23.91 25.83 5.66
N VAL A 286 -24.22 26.89 4.91
CA VAL A 286 -23.30 28.03 4.68
C VAL A 286 -22.95 28.75 5.98
N GLU A 287 -23.89 28.79 6.92
CA GLU A 287 -23.77 29.38 8.25
C GLU A 287 -22.98 28.53 9.24
N SER A 288 -22.74 27.24 8.94
CA SER A 288 -22.00 26.34 9.84
C SER A 288 -20.55 26.81 10.03
N ARG A 289 -20.08 26.71 11.27
CA ARG A 289 -18.71 27.01 11.66
C ARG A 289 -18.04 25.73 12.13
N LEU A 290 -16.89 25.41 11.54
CA LEU A 290 -16.22 24.12 11.69
C LEU A 290 -14.90 24.26 12.46
N ILE A 291 -14.53 23.22 13.20
CA ILE A 291 -13.20 23.13 13.80
C ILE A 291 -12.19 23.03 12.65
N ALA A 292 -11.34 24.04 12.50
CA ALA A 292 -10.32 24.08 11.45
C ALA A 292 -8.99 24.60 12.00
N ALA A 293 -7.91 23.87 11.74
CA ALA A 293 -6.54 24.30 12.00
C ALA A 293 -5.84 24.59 10.68
N ARG A 294 -5.28 25.79 10.54
CA ARG A 294 -4.52 26.21 9.36
C ARG A 294 -3.02 26.05 9.63
N LYS A 295 -2.29 25.44 8.69
CA LYS A 295 -0.82 25.45 8.71
C LYS A 295 -0.31 26.89 8.60
N THR A 296 0.51 27.32 9.55
CA THR A 296 1.30 28.56 9.42
C THR A 296 2.43 28.36 8.41
N GLN A 297 2.99 29.45 7.90
CA GLN A 297 4.04 29.43 6.85
C GLN A 297 5.30 28.64 7.25
N ASP A 298 5.51 28.37 8.55
CA ASP A 298 6.62 27.58 9.08
C ASP A 298 6.41 26.06 9.04
N GLY A 299 5.33 25.57 8.43
CA GLY A 299 5.11 24.13 8.18
C GLY A 299 4.68 23.32 9.41
N GLU A 300 4.68 23.92 10.60
CA GLU A 300 4.19 23.31 11.83
C GLU A 300 2.66 23.41 11.91
N TYR A 301 1.99 22.28 12.16
CA TYR A 301 0.63 22.31 12.68
C TYR A 301 0.71 22.83 14.12
N PRO A 302 -0.18 23.73 14.57
CA PRO A 302 -0.35 23.97 16.00
C PRO A 302 -0.80 22.64 16.62
N SER A 303 0.16 21.89 17.12
CA SER A 303 0.03 20.49 17.48
C SER A 303 -0.87 20.37 18.69
N TRP A 304 -2.11 19.93 18.48
CA TRP A 304 -3.04 19.59 19.56
C TRP A 304 -2.49 18.49 20.49
N TRP A 305 -1.60 17.63 19.99
CA TRP A 305 -0.86 16.64 20.76
C TRP A 305 0.04 17.23 21.85
N HIS A 306 0.54 18.47 21.71
CA HIS A 306 1.32 19.12 22.76
C HIS A 306 0.50 19.42 24.02
N LYS A 307 -0.84 19.44 23.93
CA LYS A 307 -1.75 19.59 25.08
C LYS A 307 -2.00 18.28 25.84
N LEU A 308 -1.69 17.12 25.24
CA LEU A 308 -1.91 15.81 25.86
C LEU A 308 -0.75 15.31 26.72
N PHE A 309 0.46 15.87 26.55
CA PHE A 309 1.67 15.44 27.29
C PHE A 309 2.22 16.51 28.26
N LYS A 310 1.40 17.53 28.57
CA LYS A 310 1.62 18.41 29.72
C LYS A 310 0.48 18.21 30.71
N ALA A 311 0.53 17.08 31.42
CA ALA A 311 -0.09 16.86 32.71
C ALA A 311 0.88 16.00 33.53
#